data_AF-A0A2I1DJT4-F1
#
_entry.id   AF-A0A2I1DJT4-F1
#
_cell.length_a   1.000
_cell.length_b   1.000
_cell.length_c   1.000
_cell.angle_alpha   90.00
_cell.angle_beta   90.00
_cell.angle_gamma   90.00
#
_symmetry.space_group_name_H-M   'P 1'
#
loop_
_entity.id
_entity.type
_entity.pdbx_description
1 polymer ?
#
loop_
_entity_poly.entity_id
_entity_poly.type
_entity_poly.pdbx_seq_one_letter_code
_entity_poly.pdbx_strand_id
1 'polypeptide(L)'
;MGTIDRATTFKRDYKREAKGQHRATLDDNLKPVLVALATDQLLEAKHRDHDLSGDWAGYRECHVRPDLLLIYRKLATLKISSFSRLVSRSCPSVDSL
;
A
#
# COMPACT_ATOMS: atom_id res chain seq x y z
N MET A 1 14.43 5.70 -13.33
CA MET A 1 14.13 5.66 -11.88
C MET A 1 12.73 6.23 -11.72
N GLY A 2 11.76 5.42 -11.31
CA GLY A 2 10.41 5.91 -10.97
C GLY A 2 10.44 6.63 -9.62
N THR A 3 9.63 7.67 -9.45
CA THR A 3 9.58 8.43 -8.21
C THR A 3 8.45 7.89 -7.33
N ILE A 4 8.81 7.41 -6.14
CA ILE A 4 7.82 7.00 -5.15
C ILE A 4 7.40 8.22 -4.33
N ASP A 5 6.15 8.63 -4.48
CA ASP A 5 5.54 9.65 -3.66
C ASP A 5 4.85 9.01 -2.45
N ARG A 6 5.15 9.49 -1.24
CA ARG A 6 4.65 8.91 0.01
C ARG A 6 3.88 9.97 0.76
N ALA A 7 2.55 9.80 0.84
CA ALA A 7 1.71 10.70 1.61
C ALA A 7 2.15 10.73 3.08
N THR A 8 1.97 11.87 3.74
CA THR A 8 2.28 12.04 5.17
C THR A 8 1.44 11.10 6.03
N THR A 9 0.20 10.80 5.61
CA THR A 9 -0.69 9.77 6.18
C THR A 9 -0.05 8.39 6.11
N PHE A 10 0.43 7.98 4.94
CA PHE A 10 1.11 6.69 4.77
C PHE A 10 2.32 6.55 5.70
N LYS A 11 3.15 7.60 5.84
CA LYS A 11 4.30 7.58 6.78
C LYS A 11 3.85 7.37 8.23
N ARG A 12 2.73 7.98 8.63
CA ARG A 12 2.19 7.84 9.98
C ARG A 12 1.65 6.43 10.22
N ASP A 13 0.89 5.90 9.27
CA ASP A 13 0.28 4.57 9.35
C ASP A 13 1.36 3.48 9.31
N TYR A 14 2.33 3.60 8.40
CA TYR A 14 3.50 2.72 8.35
C TYR A 14 4.27 2.71 9.67
N LYS A 15 4.54 3.88 10.28
CA LYS A 15 5.21 3.94 11.59
C LYS A 15 4.39 3.30 12.71
N ARG A 16 3.06 3.37 12.64
CA ARG A 16 2.17 2.74 13.62
C ARG A 16 2.25 1.21 13.49
N GLU A 17 2.11 0.69 12.29
CA GLU A 17 2.18 -0.76 12.03
C GLU A 17 3.59 -1.33 12.25
N ALA A 18 4.64 -0.59 11.90
CA ALA A 18 6.03 -0.95 12.15
C ALA A 18 6.41 -0.91 13.64
N LYS A 19 5.61 -0.26 14.48
CA LYS A 19 5.74 -0.32 15.95
C LYS A 19 4.84 -1.37 16.58
N GLY A 20 3.87 -1.90 15.83
CA GLY A 20 2.96 -2.93 16.29
C GLY A 20 3.56 -4.33 16.24
N GLN A 21 2.71 -5.32 16.49
CA GLN A 21 3.07 -6.74 16.53
C GLN A 21 3.61 -7.28 15.20
N HIS A 22 3.28 -6.62 14.08
CA HIS A 22 3.60 -7.09 12.74
C HIS A 22 4.91 -6.56 12.16
N ARG A 23 5.73 -5.81 12.92
CA ARG A 23 6.93 -5.13 12.41
C ARG A 23 7.88 -6.02 11.60
N ALA A 24 8.13 -7.24 12.07
CA ALA A 24 9.12 -8.13 11.47
C ALA A 24 8.67 -8.58 10.07
N THR A 25 7.41 -8.97 9.98
CA THR A 25 6.78 -9.43 8.75
C THR A 25 6.28 -8.30 7.84
N LEU A 26 6.10 -7.09 8.35
CA LEU A 26 5.59 -5.95 7.59
C LEU A 26 6.60 -5.54 6.53
N ASP A 27 7.86 -5.35 6.92
CA ASP A 27 8.94 -4.98 6.00
C ASP A 27 9.16 -6.05 4.94
N ASP A 28 9.13 -7.33 5.31
CA ASP A 28 9.37 -8.45 4.40
C ASP A 28 8.30 -8.55 3.29
N ASN A 29 7.05 -8.20 3.60
CA ASN A 29 5.97 -8.21 2.60
C ASN A 29 5.84 -6.87 1.87
N LEU A 30 6.08 -5.74 2.54
CA LEU A 30 5.90 -4.41 1.96
C LEU A 30 7.07 -4.02 1.03
N LYS A 31 8.32 -4.34 1.38
CA LYS A 31 9.49 -4.04 0.54
C LYS A 31 9.37 -4.59 -0.87
N PRO A 32 9.08 -5.89 -1.12
CA PRO A 32 8.99 -6.41 -2.47
C PRO A 32 7.86 -5.75 -3.27
N VAL A 33 6.74 -5.41 -2.62
CA VAL A 33 5.64 -4.65 -3.23
C VAL A 33 6.10 -3.25 -3.65
N LEU A 34 6.77 -2.52 -2.77
CA LEU A 34 7.30 -1.19 -3.07
C LEU A 34 8.33 -1.23 -4.21
N VAL A 35 9.21 -2.23 -4.21
CA VAL A 35 10.20 -2.42 -5.27
C VAL A 35 9.50 -2.75 -6.59
N ALA A 36 8.55 -3.67 -6.61
CA ALA A 36 7.78 -4.02 -7.80
C ALA A 36 7.04 -2.80 -8.36
N LEU A 37 6.44 -1.98 -7.50
CA LEU A 37 5.79 -0.73 -7.88
C LEU A 37 6.76 0.34 -8.38
N ALA A 38 8.02 0.34 -7.93
CA ALA A 38 9.06 1.24 -8.42
C ALA A 38 9.64 0.81 -9.76
N THR A 39 9.72 -0.50 -9.99
CA THR A 39 10.27 -1.12 -11.21
C THR A 39 9.20 -1.39 -12.27
N ASP A 40 7.94 -1.08 -11.95
CA ASP A 40 6.78 -1.37 -12.80
C ASP A 40 6.60 -2.87 -13.10
N GLN A 41 7.03 -3.72 -12.16
CA GLN A 41 6.85 -5.16 -12.23
C GLN A 41 5.43 -5.57 -11.87
N LEU A 42 4.98 -6.67 -12.48
CA LEU A 42 3.72 -7.32 -12.14
C LEU A 42 3.78 -7.80 -10.68
N LEU A 43 2.80 -7.36 -9.88
CA LEU A 43 2.62 -7.89 -8.54
C LEU A 43 2.16 -9.34 -8.62
N GLU A 44 2.72 -10.18 -7.77
CA GLU A 44 2.26 -11.56 -7.61
C GLU A 44 0.77 -11.61 -7.25
N ALA A 45 0.05 -12.62 -7.75
CA ALA A 45 -1.39 -12.79 -7.54
C ALA A 45 -1.81 -12.85 -6.05
N LYS A 46 -0.87 -13.18 -5.16
CA LYS A 46 -1.06 -13.13 -3.69
C LYS A 46 -1.49 -11.74 -3.21
N HIS A 47 -1.11 -10.69 -3.93
CA HIS A 47 -1.37 -9.32 -3.55
C HIS A 47 -2.76 -8.81 -3.93
N ARG A 48 -3.58 -9.62 -4.63
CA ARG A 48 -4.97 -9.26 -5.04
C ARG A 48 -5.12 -7.81 -5.46
N ASP A 49 -4.19 -7.35 -6.30
CA ASP A 49 -4.18 -5.97 -6.79
C ASP A 49 -5.43 -5.75 -7.64
N HIS A 50 -6.26 -4.81 -7.22
CA HIS A 50 -7.48 -4.44 -7.95
C HIS A 50 -7.63 -2.94 -8.03
N ASP A 51 -8.18 -2.49 -9.16
CA ASP A 51 -8.50 -1.08 -9.37
C ASP A 51 -9.76 -0.73 -8.56
N LEU A 52 -9.69 0.39 -7.83
CA LEU A 52 -10.83 0.94 -7.12
C LEU A 52 -11.71 1.72 -8.10
N SER A 53 -13.02 1.59 -7.94
CA SER A 53 -14.04 2.29 -8.73
C SER A 53 -14.74 3.39 -7.91
N GLY A 54 -15.44 4.30 -8.59
CA GLY A 54 -16.20 5.40 -7.95
C GLY A 54 -15.34 6.63 -7.70
N ASP A 55 -15.45 7.26 -6.52
CA ASP A 55 -14.64 8.43 -6.13
C ASP A 55 -13.13 8.12 -6.06
N TRP A 56 -12.80 6.83 -5.93
CA TRP A 56 -11.42 6.31 -5.96
C TRP A 56 -11.01 5.81 -7.35
N ALA A 57 -11.72 6.19 -8.41
CA ALA A 57 -11.35 5.84 -9.78
C ALA A 57 -9.91 6.30 -10.09
N GLY A 58 -9.05 5.33 -10.43
CA GLY A 58 -7.62 5.55 -10.69
C GLY A 58 -6.71 5.27 -9.48
N TYR A 59 -7.27 4.90 -8.33
CA TYR A 59 -6.53 4.27 -7.24
C TYR A 59 -6.56 2.76 -7.40
N ARG A 60 -5.52 2.11 -6.88
CA ARG A 60 -5.38 0.66 -6.82
C ARG A 60 -5.23 0.25 -5.37
N GLU A 61 -5.91 -0.83 -5.01
CA GLU A 61 -5.76 -1.48 -3.71
C GLU A 61 -4.99 -2.78 -3.90
N CYS A 62 -3.92 -2.94 -3.11
CA CYS A 62 -3.06 -4.11 -3.08
C CYS A 62 -3.06 -4.71 -1.67
N HIS A 63 -3.47 -5.97 -1.55
CA HIS A 63 -3.45 -6.77 -0.32
C HIS A 63 -2.05 -7.28 -0.06
N VAL A 64 -1.23 -6.53 0.68
CA VAL A 64 0.11 -6.98 1.08
C VAL A 64 0.02 -8.17 2.04
N ARG A 65 -1.04 -8.22 2.86
CA ARG A 65 -1.40 -9.32 3.76
C ARG A 65 -2.92 -9.45 3.87
N PRO A 66 -3.44 -10.58 4.37
CA PRO A 66 -4.88 -10.71 4.69
C PRO A 66 -5.40 -9.55 5.55
N ASP A 67 -4.57 -9.04 6.46
CA ASP A 67 -4.92 -7.92 7.32
C ASP A 67 -4.38 -6.58 6.83
N LEU A 68 -3.50 -6.52 5.81
CA LEU A 68 -2.79 -5.28 5.42
C LEU A 68 -3.07 -4.89 3.97
N LEU A 69 -3.71 -3.74 3.80
CA LEU A 69 -4.07 -3.17 2.51
C LEU A 69 -3.23 -1.93 2.22
N LEU A 70 -2.72 -1.86 0.99
CA LEU A 70 -1.96 -0.74 0.47
C LEU A 70 -2.77 -0.08 -0.64
N ILE A 71 -3.18 1.17 -0.41
CA ILE A 71 -3.87 1.97 -1.42
C ILE A 71 -2.86 2.91 -2.06
N TYR A 72 -2.69 2.80 -3.36
CA TYR A 72 -1.77 3.62 -4.13
C TYR A 72 -2.38 4.09 -5.44
N ARG A 73 -1.82 5.16 -6.00
CA ARG A 73 -2.20 5.70 -7.31
C ARG A 73 -1.00 5.68 -8.24
N LYS A 74 -1.17 5.08 -9.41
CA LYS A 74 -0.13 5.03 -10.44
C LYS A 74 -0.41 6.08 -11.51
N LEU A 75 0.48 7.06 -11.64
CA LEU A 75 0.41 8.07 -12.69
C LEU A 75 1.18 7.57 -13.92
N ALA A 76 0.45 7.14 -14.96
CA ALA A 76 1.03 6.59 -16.19
C ALA A 76 2.05 7.54 -16.84
N THR A 77 1.82 8.86 -16.75
CA THR A 77 2.69 9.88 -17.35
C THR A 77 4.07 9.97 -16.71
N LEU A 78 4.22 9.70 -15.42
CA LEU A 78 5.46 10.01 -14.68
C LEU A 78 6.12 8.82 -13.98
N LYS A 79 5.60 7.59 -14.13
CA LYS A 79 6.04 6.43 -13.32
C LYS A 79 6.10 6.78 -11.83
N ILE A 80 5.12 7.57 -11.39
CA ILE A 80 4.97 7.97 -9.99
C ILE A 80 3.91 7.09 -9.36
N SER A 81 4.31 6.43 -8.27
CA SER A 81 3.42 5.67 -7.41
C SER A 81 3.21 6.47 -6.14
N SER A 82 2.02 7.04 -5.96
CA SER A 82 1.65 7.79 -4.75
C SER A 82 0.95 6.87 -3.76
N PHE A 83 1.59 6.63 -2.62
CA PHE A 83 1.06 5.79 -1.53
C PHE A 83 0.20 6.62 -0.60
N SER A 84 -1.09 6.31 -0.54
CA SER A 84 -2.08 7.14 0.16
C SER A 84 -2.32 6.69 1.59
N ARG A 85 -2.57 5.39 1.80
CA ARG A 85 -2.93 4.83 3.11
C ARG A 85 -2.51 3.36 3.23
N LEU A 86 -2.18 2.98 4.47
CA LEU A 86 -1.95 1.60 4.87
C LEU A 86 -3.06 1.22 5.88
N VAL A 87 -3.90 0.25 5.55
CA VAL A 87 -5.03 -0.18 6.40
C VAL A 87 -4.74 -1.55 6.99
N SER A 88 -4.78 -1.67 8.32
CA SER A 88 -4.54 -2.91 9.05
C SER A 88 -5.81 -3.38 9.76
N ARG A 89 -6.40 -4.51 9.35
CA ARG A 89 -7.63 -5.06 9.92
C ARG A 89 -7.43 -5.70 11.30
N SER A 90 -6.19 -5.94 11.71
CA SER A 90 -5.86 -6.52 13.03
C SER A 90 -5.84 -5.50 14.18
N CYS A 91 -6.00 -4.21 13.92
CA CYS A 91 -6.06 -3.18 14.95
C CYS A 91 -7.51 -2.88 15.34
N PRO A 92 -7.93 -3.03 16.61
CA PRO A 92 -9.30 -2.77 17.07
C PRO A 92 -9.69 -1.27 17.09
N SER A 93 -9.01 -0.41 16.33
CA SER A 93 -9.36 1.01 16.18
C SER A 93 -10.02 1.31 14.83
N VAL A 94 -10.81 0.37 14.32
CA VAL A 94 -11.59 0.53 13.07
C VAL A 94 -13.08 0.51 13.38
N ASP A 95 -13.51 1.43 14.25
CA ASP A 95 -14.87 1.92 14.21
C ASP A 95 -14.85 3.21 13.38
N SER A 96 -15.73 3.30 12.38
CA SER A 96 -15.82 4.35 11.35
C SER A 96 -15.02 4.13 10.05
N LEU A 97 -15.54 3.24 9.22
CA LEU A 97 -15.71 3.50 7.79
C LEU A 97 -17.12 3.08 7.37
#